data_AF-A0A484CUH1-F1
#
_entry.id   AF-A0A484CUH1-F1
#
_cell.length_a   1.000
_cell.length_b   1.000
_cell.length_c   1.000
_cell.angle_alpha   90.00
_cell.angle_beta   90.00
_cell.angle_gamma   90.00
#
_symmetry.space_group_name_H-M   'P 1'
#
loop_
_entity.id
_entity.type
_entity.pdbx_description
1 polymer ?
#
loop_
_entity_poly.entity_id
_entity_poly.type
_entity_poly.pdbx_seq_one_letter_code
_entity_poly.pdbx_strand_id
1 'polypeptide(L)'
;MPISLTVTPTGPPMDPNLFILSPLQPDSWNRTSQDSLGPEVCLATDFRPKDSETTDDMVLNQKDGPVTISTTNAPLSKTQNRNYVFAGFTNRSIYSCEMKGTAENNDNRELCADFHPEKAKLNFYLLVMNGVRVVFTKTLAFNTILTIRSVLF
;
A
#
# COMPACT_ATOMS: atom_id res chain seq x y z
N MET A 1 15.96 44.18 -14.69
CA MET A 1 16.60 43.00 -14.08
C MET A 1 15.62 42.40 -13.08
N PRO A 2 15.24 41.11 -13.18
CA PRO A 2 14.40 40.49 -12.17
C PRO A 2 15.20 40.24 -10.89
N ILE A 3 14.59 40.46 -9.73
CA ILE A 3 15.15 40.18 -8.41
C ILE A 3 14.81 38.73 -8.05
N SER A 4 15.82 37.91 -7.76
CA SER A 4 15.66 36.53 -7.29
C SER A 4 15.76 36.49 -5.76
N LEU A 5 14.67 36.12 -5.09
CA LEU A 5 14.61 35.93 -3.64
C LEU A 5 14.69 34.44 -3.32
N THR A 6 15.65 34.04 -2.49
CA THR A 6 15.77 32.67 -1.99
C THR A 6 15.25 32.62 -0.56
N VAL A 7 14.21 31.83 -0.32
CA VAL A 7 13.60 31.68 1.00
C VAL A 7 14.04 30.36 1.60
N THR A 8 14.89 30.42 2.62
CA THR A 8 15.33 29.25 3.37
C THR A 8 14.49 29.12 4.65
N PRO A 9 13.79 28.01 4.88
CA PRO A 9 13.04 27.80 6.11
C PRO A 9 13.99 27.56 7.29
N THR A 10 13.82 28.33 8.36
CA THR A 10 14.52 28.13 9.63
C THR A 10 13.78 27.09 10.47
N GLY A 11 14.48 26.04 10.90
CA GLY A 11 13.92 24.98 11.75
C GLY A 11 14.92 23.85 11.99
N PRO A 12 14.63 22.91 12.91
CA PRO A 12 15.45 21.73 13.10
C PRO A 12 15.47 20.87 11.82
N PRO A 13 16.55 20.11 11.56
CA PRO A 13 16.59 19.16 10.46
C PRO A 13 15.50 18.10 10.65
N MET A 14 14.84 17.73 9.56
CA MET A 14 13.78 16.72 9.53
C MET A 14 14.06 15.75 8.41
N ASP A 15 13.88 14.47 8.70
CA ASP A 15 14.06 13.39 7.72
C ASP A 15 12.82 13.27 6.83
N PRO A 16 13.00 12.85 5.56
CA PRO A 16 11.90 12.74 4.62
C PRO A 16 10.97 11.58 4.99
N ASN A 17 9.68 11.81 4.81
CA ASN A 17 8.70 10.74 4.62
C ASN A 17 8.69 10.36 3.15
N LEU A 18 8.92 9.08 2.84
CA LEU A 18 8.96 8.57 1.47
C LEU A 18 7.71 7.76 1.16
N PHE A 19 7.15 7.96 -0.03
CA PHE A 19 6.00 7.24 -0.52
C PHE A 19 6.21 6.86 -1.99
N ILE A 20 5.97 5.60 -2.33
CA ILE A 20 5.97 5.15 -3.73
C ILE A 20 4.53 5.12 -4.23
N LEU A 21 4.23 5.99 -5.18
CA LEU A 21 2.91 6.17 -5.76
C LEU A 21 2.85 5.47 -7.11
N SER A 22 1.94 4.49 -7.22
CA SER A 22 1.59 3.89 -8.51
C SER A 22 0.54 4.75 -9.23
N PRO A 23 0.62 4.87 -10.56
CA PRO A 23 -0.38 5.60 -11.33
C PRO A 23 -1.76 4.93 -11.23
N LEU A 24 -2.81 5.76 -11.29
CA LEU A 24 -4.20 5.29 -11.34
C LEU A 24 -4.43 4.55 -12.66
N GLN A 25 -4.64 3.23 -12.60
CA GLN A 25 -4.95 2.40 -13.76
C GLN A 25 -6.46 2.25 -13.93
N PRO A 26 -6.95 2.16 -15.18
CA PRO A 26 -8.34 1.81 -15.44
C PRO A 26 -8.62 0.36 -15.03
N ASP A 27 -9.84 0.08 -14.55
CA ASP A 27 -10.27 -1.20 -13.98
C ASP A 27 -10.11 -2.42 -14.90
N SER A 28 -9.89 -2.21 -16.21
CA SER A 28 -9.72 -3.27 -17.21
C SER A 28 -8.27 -3.79 -17.36
N TRP A 29 -7.30 -3.26 -16.59
CA TRP A 29 -5.89 -3.62 -16.73
C TRP A 29 -5.52 -4.82 -15.86
N ASN A 30 -5.30 -5.99 -16.47
CA ASN A 30 -4.79 -7.17 -15.77
C ASN A 30 -3.32 -6.95 -15.36
N ARG A 31 -3.09 -6.74 -14.05
CA ARG A 31 -1.76 -6.71 -13.42
C ARG A 31 -1.04 -8.04 -13.67
N THR A 32 -0.14 -8.07 -14.63
CA THR A 32 0.65 -9.26 -14.96
C THR A 32 2.10 -9.14 -14.47
N SER A 33 2.61 -7.93 -14.22
CA SER A 33 3.94 -7.73 -13.61
C SER A 33 4.13 -6.30 -13.08
N GLN A 34 5.00 -6.11 -12.09
CA GLN A 34 5.39 -4.79 -11.56
C GLN A 34 5.99 -3.87 -12.65
N ASP A 35 6.62 -4.47 -13.66
CA ASP A 35 7.19 -3.77 -14.83
C ASP A 35 6.11 -3.25 -15.83
N SER A 36 4.83 -3.60 -15.64
CA SER A 36 3.74 -3.15 -16.52
C SER A 36 2.99 -1.92 -16.00
N LEU A 37 3.34 -1.37 -14.82
CA LEU A 37 2.52 -0.34 -14.17
C LEU A 37 2.71 1.09 -14.68
N GLY A 38 3.69 1.33 -15.56
CA GLY A 38 4.05 2.69 -15.97
C GLY A 38 4.96 3.38 -14.94
N PRO A 39 5.31 4.67 -15.15
CA PRO A 39 6.28 5.36 -14.32
C PRO A 39 5.72 5.54 -12.90
N GLU A 40 6.37 4.92 -11.93
CA GLU A 40 6.09 5.14 -10.52
C GLU A 40 6.74 6.44 -10.07
N VAL A 41 6.14 7.07 -9.05
CA VAL A 41 6.63 8.32 -8.49
C VAL A 41 7.05 8.06 -7.04
N CYS A 42 8.30 8.36 -6.71
CA CYS A 42 8.70 8.47 -5.32
C CYS A 42 8.48 9.90 -4.84
N LEU A 43 7.62 10.08 -3.85
CA LEU A 43 7.30 11.34 -3.22
C LEU A 43 8.03 11.44 -1.86
N ALA A 44 8.90 12.43 -1.72
CA ALA A 44 9.51 12.83 -0.46
C ALA A 44 8.79 14.05 0.12
N THR A 45 8.31 13.96 1.35
CA THR A 45 7.67 15.07 2.08
C THR A 45 8.37 15.37 3.40
N ASP A 46 8.08 16.54 3.96
CA ASP A 46 8.45 16.93 5.33
C ASP A 46 9.95 17.06 5.64
N PHE A 47 10.81 17.05 4.63
CA PHE A 47 12.26 17.09 4.83
C PHE A 47 12.82 18.51 4.91
N ARG A 48 13.88 18.66 5.74
CA ARG A 48 14.73 19.84 5.89
C ARG A 48 16.14 19.45 6.34
N PRO A 49 17.21 20.17 5.94
CA PRO A 49 17.26 21.24 4.94
C PRO A 49 17.11 20.71 3.49
N LYS A 50 17.10 21.62 2.50
CA LYS A 50 17.06 21.24 1.07
C LYS A 50 18.42 20.72 0.59
N ASP A 51 19.47 21.42 1.03
CA ASP A 51 20.84 21.17 0.64
C ASP A 51 21.63 20.92 1.93
N SER A 52 22.02 19.67 2.16
CA SER A 52 23.06 19.31 3.13
C SER A 52 24.39 19.22 2.38
N GLU A 53 25.51 19.52 3.05
CA GLU A 53 26.87 19.29 2.48
C GLU A 53 27.16 17.81 2.21
N THR A 54 26.30 16.91 2.70
CA THR A 54 26.29 15.48 2.40
C THR A 54 25.16 15.19 1.41
N THR A 55 25.48 14.50 0.32
CA THR A 55 24.62 14.10 -0.79
C THR A 55 23.23 13.58 -0.34
N ASP A 56 22.25 14.48 -0.25
CA ASP A 56 20.83 14.22 0.06
C ASP A 56 20.00 14.04 -1.22
N ASP A 57 20.63 13.53 -2.27
CA ASP A 57 19.94 13.20 -3.51
C ASP A 57 19.02 11.98 -3.29
N MET A 58 17.91 11.96 -4.02
CA MET A 58 16.97 10.84 -4.00
C MET A 58 17.55 9.71 -4.86
N VAL A 59 17.66 8.51 -4.31
CA VAL A 59 18.14 7.33 -5.02
C VAL A 59 16.97 6.41 -5.32
N LEU A 60 16.74 6.12 -6.59
CA LEU A 60 15.70 5.21 -7.06
C LEU A 60 16.34 3.90 -7.51
N ASN A 61 16.08 2.83 -6.77
CA ASN A 61 16.57 1.50 -7.09
C ASN A 61 15.68 0.86 -8.15
N GLN A 62 16.26 0.61 -9.32
CA GLN A 62 15.61 0.02 -10.49
C GLN A 62 16.36 -1.24 -10.94
N LYS A 63 15.77 -1.98 -11.88
CA LYS A 63 16.33 -3.24 -12.40
C LYS A 63 17.71 -3.07 -13.05
N ASP A 64 17.91 -1.95 -13.73
CA ASP A 64 19.15 -1.61 -14.47
C ASP A 64 20.21 -0.95 -13.55
N GLY A 65 19.89 -0.77 -12.26
CA GLY A 65 20.76 -0.15 -11.25
C GLY A 65 20.11 1.05 -10.54
N PRO A 66 20.77 1.57 -9.49
CA PRO A 66 20.32 2.77 -8.78
C PRO A 66 20.49 4.02 -9.66
N VAL A 67 19.47 4.88 -9.66
CA VAL A 67 19.49 6.19 -10.33
C VAL A 67 19.37 7.29 -9.30
N THR A 68 20.33 8.20 -9.28
CA THR A 68 20.36 9.36 -8.39
C THR A 68 19.66 10.56 -9.03
N ILE A 69 18.73 11.18 -8.31
CA ILE A 69 17.97 12.36 -8.73
C ILE A 69 18.25 13.50 -7.77
N SER A 70 18.67 14.63 -8.34
CA SER A 70 18.97 15.83 -7.58
C SER A 70 17.71 16.50 -7.03
N THR A 71 17.72 16.79 -5.72
CA THR A 71 16.60 17.38 -4.97
C THR A 71 16.66 18.92 -4.90
N THR A 72 17.61 19.56 -5.59
CA THR A 72 17.87 21.02 -5.51
C THR A 72 16.68 21.88 -5.93
N ASN A 73 15.79 21.34 -6.77
CA ASN A 73 14.58 21.99 -7.26
C ASN A 73 13.34 21.71 -6.39
N ALA A 74 13.50 21.16 -5.19
CA ALA A 74 12.40 20.87 -4.29
C ALA A 74 11.60 22.14 -3.93
N PRO A 75 10.29 22.20 -4.27
CA PRO A 75 9.45 23.31 -3.84
C PRO A 75 9.31 23.37 -2.32
N LEU A 76 9.29 24.59 -1.79
CA LEU A 76 8.96 24.85 -0.40
C LEU A 76 7.43 24.87 -0.23
N SER A 77 6.93 24.06 0.69
CA SER A 77 5.53 24.06 1.09
C SER A 77 5.14 25.41 1.70
N LYS A 78 3.97 25.92 1.31
CA LYS A 78 3.40 27.17 1.82
C LYS A 78 2.77 27.02 3.21
N THR A 79 2.61 25.79 3.68
CA THR A 79 1.98 25.46 4.96
C THR A 79 2.85 25.91 6.14
N GLN A 80 2.23 26.07 7.32
CA GLN A 80 2.81 26.59 8.56
C GLN A 80 4.23 26.10 8.88
N ASN A 81 4.56 24.85 8.53
CA ASN A 81 5.84 24.24 8.87
C ASN A 81 6.98 24.52 7.87
N ARG A 82 6.73 25.15 6.71
CA ARG A 82 7.74 25.48 5.68
C ARG A 82 8.76 24.34 5.44
N ASN A 83 8.24 23.22 4.99
CA ASN A 83 8.93 21.97 4.69
C ASN A 83 9.12 21.80 3.18
N TYR A 84 10.13 21.04 2.74
CA TYR A 84 10.33 20.75 1.33
C TYR A 84 9.53 19.52 0.90
N VAL A 85 9.13 19.51 -0.36
CA VAL A 85 8.47 18.38 -1.02
C VAL A 85 9.19 18.13 -2.34
N PHE A 86 9.45 16.88 -2.68
CA PHE A 86 10.09 16.51 -3.94
C PHE A 86 9.48 15.24 -4.51
N ALA A 87 9.33 15.19 -5.83
CA ALA A 87 8.81 14.02 -6.53
C ALA A 87 9.85 13.58 -7.57
N GLY A 88 10.44 12.41 -7.36
CA GLY A 88 11.34 11.75 -8.30
C GLY A 88 10.59 10.66 -9.07
N PHE A 89 10.77 10.61 -10.38
CA PHE A 89 10.15 9.59 -11.22
C PHE A 89 11.09 9.24 -12.37
N THR A 90 10.92 8.03 -12.90
CA THR A 90 11.66 7.56 -14.09
C THR A 90 10.71 6.75 -14.97
N ASN A 91 11.13 6.44 -16.19
CA ASN A 91 10.35 5.63 -17.13
C ASN A 91 10.33 4.13 -16.77
N ARG A 92 10.79 3.75 -15.58
CA ARG A 92 10.89 2.37 -15.11
C ARG A 92 10.14 2.19 -13.79
N SER A 93 9.89 0.94 -13.43
CA SER A 93 9.40 0.54 -12.11
C SER A 93 10.45 0.84 -11.05
N ILE A 94 10.01 1.41 -9.93
CA ILE A 94 10.84 1.75 -8.78
C ILE A 94 10.67 0.60 -7.77
N TYR A 95 11.74 -0.15 -7.48
CA TYR A 95 11.67 -1.21 -6.48
C TYR A 95 11.85 -0.68 -5.07
N SER A 96 12.71 0.31 -4.89
CA SER A 96 12.82 1.06 -3.65
C SER A 96 13.28 2.49 -3.93
N CYS A 97 12.96 3.36 -2.98
CA CYS A 97 13.33 4.76 -2.99
C CYS A 97 14.04 5.10 -1.70
N GLU A 98 15.18 5.75 -1.80
CA GLU A 98 16.02 6.10 -0.66
C GLU A 98 16.34 7.60 -0.68
N MET A 99 16.31 8.23 0.48
CA MET A 99 16.69 9.63 0.65
C MET A 99 17.05 9.88 2.11
N LYS A 100 18.22 10.50 2.36
CA LYS A 100 18.66 10.92 3.70
C LYS A 100 18.54 9.82 4.77
N GLY A 101 18.91 8.59 4.40
CA GLY A 101 18.87 7.42 5.29
C GLY A 101 17.47 6.81 5.51
N THR A 102 16.40 7.43 5.02
CA THR A 102 15.08 6.80 4.92
C THR A 102 15.01 5.99 3.62
N ALA A 103 14.42 4.80 3.70
CA ALA A 103 14.16 3.94 2.56
C ALA A 103 12.70 3.49 2.56
N GLU A 104 12.06 3.53 1.40
CA GLU A 104 10.72 2.97 1.18
C GLU A 104 10.80 1.94 0.06
N ASN A 105 10.22 0.77 0.30
CA ASN A 105 10.19 -0.31 -0.67
C ASN A 105 8.84 -0.36 -1.38
N ASN A 106 8.87 -0.64 -2.67
CA ASN A 106 7.68 -0.94 -3.45
C ASN A 106 7.31 -2.41 -3.25
N ASP A 107 7.05 -2.78 -2.00
CA ASP A 107 6.46 -4.06 -1.65
C ASP A 107 4.96 -4.02 -1.96
N ASN A 108 4.63 -3.91 -3.25
CA ASN A 108 3.37 -4.38 -3.81
C ASN A 108 3.30 -5.93 -3.81
N ARG A 109 4.09 -6.60 -2.96
CA ARG A 109 3.81 -7.95 -2.50
C ARG A 109 2.50 -7.90 -1.70
N GLU A 110 1.42 -8.19 -2.43
CA GLU A 110 0.41 -9.10 -1.90
C GLU A 110 -0.61 -8.54 -0.89
N LEU A 111 -0.75 -7.22 -0.73
CA LEU A 111 -1.85 -6.65 0.08
C LEU A 111 -3.26 -6.95 -0.46
N CYS A 112 -3.39 -7.52 -1.66
CA CYS A 112 -4.66 -8.03 -2.19
C CYS A 112 -4.70 -9.55 -2.43
N ALA A 113 -3.61 -10.30 -2.23
CA ALA A 113 -3.65 -11.77 -2.33
C ALA A 113 -3.80 -12.45 -0.96
N ASP A 114 -3.67 -11.70 0.14
CA ASP A 114 -3.82 -12.20 1.50
C ASP A 114 -5.25 -12.09 2.06
N PHE A 115 -6.26 -12.14 1.21
CA PHE A 115 -7.56 -12.66 1.65
C PHE A 115 -7.41 -14.16 1.88
N HIS A 116 -6.81 -14.56 3.00
CA HIS A 116 -6.83 -15.95 3.47
C HIS A 116 -8.28 -16.46 3.45
N PRO A 117 -8.67 -17.32 2.48
CA PRO A 117 -10.04 -17.84 2.40
C PRO A 117 -10.27 -18.94 3.44
N GLU A 118 -9.29 -19.21 4.32
CA GLU A 118 -9.40 -20.19 5.40
C GLU A 118 -10.29 -19.70 6.55
N LYS A 119 -10.22 -18.42 6.92
CA LYS A 119 -11.06 -17.90 8.03
C LYS A 119 -12.54 -17.84 7.65
N ALA A 120 -12.86 -17.66 6.37
CA ALA A 120 -14.23 -17.73 5.85
C ALA A 120 -14.75 -19.18 5.80
N LYS A 121 -13.90 -20.16 5.45
CA LYS A 121 -14.25 -21.60 5.44
C LYS A 121 -14.61 -22.11 6.84
N LEU A 122 -13.93 -21.64 7.89
CA LEU A 122 -14.22 -22.07 9.26
C LEU A 122 -15.62 -21.61 9.72
N ASN A 123 -15.99 -20.35 9.43
CA ASN A 123 -17.32 -19.82 9.75
C ASN A 123 -18.43 -20.53 8.99
N PHE A 124 -18.22 -20.85 7.71
CA PHE A 124 -19.18 -21.62 6.93
C PHE A 124 -19.32 -23.07 7.44
N TYR A 125 -18.20 -23.72 7.79
CA TYR A 125 -18.22 -25.09 8.32
C TYR A 125 -18.97 -25.18 9.66
N LEU A 126 -18.79 -24.21 10.55
CA LEU A 126 -19.56 -24.13 11.80
C LEU A 126 -21.06 -23.93 11.54
N LEU A 127 -21.43 -23.09 10.58
CA LEU A 127 -22.83 -22.90 10.18
C LEU A 127 -23.45 -24.16 9.59
N VAL A 128 -22.74 -24.86 8.70
CA VAL A 128 -23.21 -26.11 8.07
C VAL A 128 -23.33 -27.23 9.10
N MET A 129 -22.34 -27.42 9.97
CA MET A 129 -22.37 -28.45 11.02
C MET A 129 -23.52 -28.23 12.01
N ASN A 130 -23.74 -26.97 12.43
CA ASN A 130 -24.88 -26.64 13.28
C ASN A 130 -26.22 -26.80 12.54
N GLY A 131 -26.29 -26.43 11.26
CA GLY A 131 -27.48 -26.61 10.41
C GLY A 131 -27.86 -28.07 10.22
N VAL A 132 -26.90 -28.94 9.89
CA VAL A 132 -27.11 -30.39 9.72
C VAL A 132 -27.65 -31.01 11.01
N ARG A 133 -27.08 -30.66 12.17
CA ARG A 133 -27.55 -31.15 13.46
C ARG A 133 -29.02 -30.79 13.72
N VAL A 134 -29.42 -29.56 13.43
CA VAL A 134 -30.80 -29.09 13.63
C VAL A 134 -31.76 -29.82 12.69
N VAL A 135 -31.42 -29.94 11.40
CA VAL A 135 -32.27 -30.63 10.41
C VAL A 135 -32.41 -32.11 10.77
N PHE A 136 -31.32 -32.80 11.07
CA PHE A 136 -31.34 -34.22 11.42
C PHE A 136 -32.19 -34.49 12.66
N THR A 137 -32.00 -33.70 13.72
CA THR A 137 -32.79 -33.82 14.96
C THR A 137 -34.27 -33.56 14.71
N LYS A 138 -34.60 -32.55 13.88
CA LYS A 138 -36.00 -32.26 13.51
C LYS A 138 -36.61 -33.42 12.72
N THR A 139 -35.90 -33.96 11.72
CA THR A 139 -36.40 -35.08 10.92
C THR A 139 -36.60 -36.35 11.75
N LEU A 140 -35.68 -36.66 12.67
CA LEU A 140 -35.83 -37.78 13.59
C LEU A 140 -37.04 -37.59 14.51
N ALA A 141 -37.20 -36.41 15.11
CA ALA A 141 -38.35 -36.15 15.99
C ALA A 141 -39.69 -36.25 15.25
N PHE A 142 -39.80 -35.71 14.03
CA PHE A 142 -41.02 -35.84 13.23
C PHE A 142 -41.28 -37.29 12.83
N ASN A 143 -40.25 -38.02 12.37
CA ASN A 143 -40.41 -39.43 12.00
C ASN A 143 -40.78 -40.30 13.21
N THR A 144 -40.15 -40.12 14.37
CA THR A 144 -40.48 -40.90 15.58
C THR A 144 -41.88 -40.60 16.10
N ILE A 145 -42.31 -39.33 16.12
CA ILE A 145 -43.68 -38.98 16.50
C ILE A 145 -44.69 -39.62 15.54
N LEU A 146 -44.44 -39.60 14.24
CA LEU A 146 -45.31 -40.25 13.24
C LEU A 146 -45.33 -41.77 13.41
N THR A 147 -44.19 -42.40 13.62
CA THR A 147 -44.11 -43.85 13.85
C THR A 147 -44.78 -44.27 15.16
N ILE A 148 -44.61 -43.50 16.24
CA ILE A 148 -45.29 -43.77 17.52
C ILE A 148 -46.80 -43.63 17.34
N ARG A 149 -47.26 -42.58 16.67
CA ARG A 149 -48.69 -42.41 16.35
C ARG A 149 -49.23 -43.52 15.45
N SER A 150 -48.46 -44.04 14.50
CA SER A 150 -48.90 -45.14 13.61
C SER A 150 -48.84 -46.52 14.25
N VAL A 151 -48.19 -46.66 15.41
CA VAL A 151 -48.08 -47.93 16.16
C VAL A 151 -49.06 -47.97 17.34
N LEU A 152 -49.41 -46.82 17.91
CA LEU A 152 -50.38 -46.71 19.02
C LEU A 152 -51.85 -46.50 18.59
N PHE A 153 -52.10 -46.17 17.31
CA PHE A 153 -53.41 -46.16 16.67
C PHE A 153 -53.43 -47.17 15.52
#